data_AF-A0A838QJJ1-F1
#
_entry.id   AF-A0A838QJJ1-F1
#
_cell.length_a   1.000
_cell.length_b   1.000
_cell.length_c   1.000
_cell.angle_alpha   90.00
_cell.angle_beta   90.00
_cell.angle_gamma   90.00
#
_symmetry.space_group_name_H-M   'P 1'
#
loop_
_entity.id
_entity.type
_entity.pdbx_description
1 polymer ?
#
loop_
_entity_poly.entity_id
_entity_poly.type
_entity_poly.pdbx_seq_one_letter_code
_entity_poly.pdbx_strand_id
1 'polypeptide(L)'
;VASMNAWDWDGAEAAYRKAISLEPGYPTAHQWYGELLYTTSRLDSSVAETRKARDIDPLAPILATALGYALVVAGRYDEALVEAKRGIELAPNLGVLHSITSLAHLFAGDAANAQREMEMAVKSDPELVLRKGQLAFVYGKTGDRTRATRIIEEMKRSGATESTHQVAFAIAYIALGDNDKALMLLEQAVKRRDIGLLTAAAPLDDPTYAPVRDDPRFRRILNEMDLSRFRR
;
A
#
# COMPACT_ATOMS: atom_id res chain seq x y z
N VAL A 1 13.32 -1.07 9.26
CA VAL A 1 12.89 -2.10 8.27
C VAL A 1 12.93 -3.53 8.82
N ALA A 2 14.04 -4.04 9.38
CA ALA A 2 14.12 -5.42 9.89
C ALA A 2 13.05 -5.77 10.96
N SER A 3 12.76 -4.88 11.91
CA SER A 3 11.71 -5.09 12.92
C SER A 3 10.29 -5.08 12.32
N MET A 4 10.03 -4.26 11.29
CA MET A 4 8.75 -4.28 10.57
C MET A 4 8.56 -5.60 9.80
N ASN A 5 9.64 -6.14 9.22
CA ASN A 5 9.62 -7.46 8.57
C ASN A 5 9.38 -8.61 9.56
N ALA A 6 9.84 -8.45 10.81
CA ALA A 6 9.63 -9.40 11.88
C ALA A 6 8.25 -9.28 12.55
N TRP A 7 7.48 -8.23 12.25
CA TRP A 7 6.25 -7.83 12.95
C TRP A 7 6.49 -7.46 14.43
N ASP A 8 7.69 -6.98 14.74
CA ASP A 8 8.01 -6.37 16.03
C ASP A 8 7.68 -4.87 15.97
N TRP A 9 6.39 -4.56 16.14
CA TRP A 9 5.87 -3.20 16.03
C TRP A 9 6.36 -2.28 17.14
N ASP A 10 6.45 -2.80 18.38
CA ASP A 10 6.91 -2.03 19.54
C ASP A 10 8.42 -1.73 19.45
N GLY A 11 9.22 -2.71 19.03
CA GLY A 11 10.65 -2.50 18.80
C GLY A 11 10.91 -1.54 17.63
N ALA A 12 10.11 -1.61 16.56
CA ALA A 12 10.17 -0.63 15.47
C ALA A 12 9.85 0.78 15.97
N GLU A 13 8.79 0.94 16.78
CA GLU A 13 8.42 2.24 17.35
C GLU A 13 9.52 2.81 18.25
N ALA A 14 10.05 2.00 19.16
CA ALA A 14 11.12 2.42 20.05
C ALA A 14 12.38 2.86 19.26
N ALA A 15 12.73 2.13 18.20
CA ALA A 15 13.86 2.47 17.34
C ALA A 15 13.64 3.80 16.60
N TYR A 16 12.47 4.01 15.98
CA TYR A 16 12.18 5.24 15.26
C TYR A 16 12.07 6.44 16.19
N ARG A 17 11.44 6.31 17.35
CA ARG A 17 11.40 7.37 18.37
C ARG A 17 12.79 7.73 18.88
N LYS A 18 13.66 6.74 19.07
CA LYS A 18 15.08 6.99 19.43
C LYS A 18 15.80 7.74 18.32
N ALA A 19 15.65 7.33 17.06
CA ALA A 19 16.26 8.02 15.92
C ALA A 19 15.83 9.48 15.84
N ILE A 20 14.52 9.76 15.98
CA ILE A 20 13.97 11.12 16.02
C ILE A 20 14.50 11.91 17.22
N SER A 21 14.68 11.28 18.39
CA SER A 21 15.23 11.98 19.56
C SER A 21 16.71 12.35 19.41
N LEU A 22 17.47 11.55 18.67
CA LEU A 22 18.90 11.79 18.39
C LEU A 22 19.07 12.86 17.31
N GLU A 23 18.22 12.81 16.28
CA GLU A 23 18.24 13.77 15.17
C GLU A 23 16.81 14.13 14.75
N PRO A 24 16.21 15.17 15.36
CA PRO A 24 14.84 15.61 15.03
C PRO A 24 14.68 16.12 13.60
N GLY A 25 15.78 16.42 12.91
CA GLY A 25 15.81 16.85 11.52
C GLY A 25 16.06 15.73 10.52
N TYR A 26 16.01 14.45 10.93
CA TYR A 26 16.27 13.33 10.02
C TYR A 26 14.96 12.90 9.31
N PRO A 27 14.75 13.26 8.03
CA PRO A 27 13.46 13.06 7.36
C PRO A 27 13.10 11.57 7.25
N THR A 28 14.09 10.71 7.02
CA THR A 28 13.88 9.27 6.88
C THR A 28 13.37 8.62 8.17
N ALA A 29 13.79 9.09 9.36
CA ALA A 29 13.24 8.57 10.61
C ALA A 29 11.76 8.93 10.77
N HIS A 30 11.39 10.16 10.43
CA HIS A 30 9.99 10.60 10.40
C HIS A 30 9.16 9.84 9.36
N GLN A 31 9.73 9.56 8.17
CA GLN A 31 9.10 8.76 7.12
C GLN A 31 8.74 7.36 7.65
N TRP A 32 9.72 6.60 8.11
CA TRP A 32 9.50 5.23 8.57
C TRP A 32 8.63 5.14 9.83
N TYR A 33 8.71 6.15 10.71
CA TYR A 33 7.79 6.23 11.83
C TYR A 33 6.35 6.45 11.36
N GLY A 34 6.15 7.37 10.41
CA GLY A 34 4.88 7.56 9.74
C GLY A 34 4.32 6.28 9.11
N GLU A 35 5.16 5.49 8.45
CA GLU A 35 4.75 4.21 7.85
C GLU A 35 4.32 3.17 8.89
N LEU A 36 5.06 3.08 9.99
CA LEU A 36 4.65 2.25 11.12
C LEU A 36 3.31 2.71 11.72
N LEU A 37 3.10 4.02 11.82
CA LEU A 37 1.87 4.58 12.38
C LEU A 37 0.64 4.25 11.53
N TYR A 38 0.69 4.33 10.20
CA TYR A 38 -0.45 3.89 9.40
C TYR A 38 -0.64 2.37 9.48
N THR A 39 0.45 1.60 9.57
CA THR A 39 0.39 0.13 9.66
C THR A 39 -0.32 -0.30 10.94
N THR A 40 -0.19 0.50 12.00
CA THR A 40 -0.77 0.29 13.34
C THR A 40 -2.02 1.15 13.60
N SER A 41 -2.76 1.55 12.56
CA SER A 41 -4.04 2.27 12.65
C SER A 41 -4.01 3.65 13.35
N ARG A 42 -2.84 4.28 13.40
CA ARG A 42 -2.62 5.64 13.94
C ARG A 42 -2.51 6.66 12.81
N LEU A 43 -3.58 6.78 12.02
CA LEU A 43 -3.59 7.47 10.72
C LEU A 43 -3.27 8.97 10.82
N ASP A 44 -3.88 9.71 11.75
CA ASP A 44 -3.59 11.14 11.90
C ASP A 44 -2.14 11.41 12.32
N SER A 45 -1.61 10.60 13.23
CA SER A 45 -0.20 10.66 13.62
C SER A 45 0.72 10.30 12.45
N SER A 46 0.34 9.31 11.63
CA SER A 46 1.08 8.95 10.42
C SER A 46 1.19 10.11 9.44
N VAL A 47 0.06 10.78 9.15
CA VAL A 47 0.05 11.97 8.28
C VAL A 47 0.91 13.09 8.88
N ALA A 48 0.87 13.30 10.20
CA ALA A 48 1.70 14.32 10.84
C ALA A 48 3.20 14.03 10.70
N GLU A 49 3.64 12.80 10.95
CA GLU A 49 5.06 12.42 10.87
C GLU A 49 5.58 12.38 9.43
N THR A 50 4.82 11.82 8.49
CA THR A 50 5.18 11.83 7.07
C THR A 50 5.19 13.26 6.49
N ARG A 51 4.31 14.15 6.96
CA ARG A 51 4.34 15.57 6.60
C ARG A 51 5.58 16.28 7.13
N LYS A 52 6.00 16.02 8.37
CA LYS A 52 7.28 16.52 8.89
C LYS A 52 8.44 16.05 8.04
N ALA A 53 8.48 14.77 7.67
CA ALA A 53 9.53 14.24 6.79
C ALA A 53 9.60 15.04 5.48
N ARG A 54 8.46 15.22 4.81
CA ARG A 54 8.33 16.02 3.58
C ARG A 54 8.74 17.48 3.77
N ASP A 55 8.40 18.09 4.90
CA ASP A 55 8.76 19.49 5.20
C ASP A 55 10.26 19.67 5.44
N ILE A 56 10.91 18.68 6.04
CA ILE A 56 12.36 18.66 6.26
C ILE A 56 13.12 18.55 4.94
N ASP A 57 12.70 17.65 4.04
CA ASP A 57 13.30 17.50 2.70
C ASP A 57 12.22 17.57 1.59
N PRO A 58 11.88 18.79 1.13
CA PRO A 58 10.82 19.00 0.14
C PRO A 58 11.17 18.54 -1.28
N LEU A 59 12.43 18.15 -1.53
CA LEU A 59 12.92 17.77 -2.85
C LEU A 59 13.09 16.25 -3.01
N ALA A 60 12.89 15.47 -1.93
CA ALA A 60 12.93 14.02 -1.96
C ALA A 60 11.56 13.42 -2.35
N PRO A 61 11.38 12.86 -3.57
CA PRO A 61 10.09 12.34 -4.03
C PRO A 61 9.58 11.17 -3.20
N ILE A 62 10.49 10.39 -2.61
CA ILE A 62 10.14 9.28 -1.70
C ILE A 62 9.34 9.76 -0.49
N LEU A 63 9.56 10.98 0.00
CA LEU A 63 8.81 11.52 1.13
C LEU A 63 7.39 11.94 0.73
N ALA A 64 7.22 12.39 -0.52
CA ALA A 64 5.89 12.57 -1.11
C ALA A 64 5.14 11.23 -1.23
N THR A 65 5.84 10.12 -1.52
CA THR A 65 5.19 8.80 -1.57
C THR A 65 4.69 8.33 -0.20
N ALA A 66 5.49 8.53 0.86
CA ALA A 66 5.11 8.12 2.21
C ALA A 66 3.89 8.91 2.71
N LEU A 67 3.91 10.24 2.52
CA LEU A 67 2.78 11.10 2.86
C LEU A 67 1.55 10.79 1.99
N GLY A 68 1.73 10.57 0.70
CA GLY A 68 0.65 10.19 -0.22
C GLY A 68 -0.08 8.91 0.20
N TYR A 69 0.66 7.85 0.54
CA TYR A 69 0.04 6.62 1.06
C TYR A 69 -0.66 6.84 2.41
N ALA A 70 -0.03 7.56 3.35
CA ALA A 70 -0.66 7.87 4.64
C ALA A 70 -1.99 8.61 4.45
N LEU A 71 -2.05 9.55 3.51
CA LEU A 71 -3.26 10.30 3.16
C LEU A 71 -4.34 9.41 2.52
N VAL A 72 -3.97 8.51 1.59
CA VAL A 72 -4.92 7.56 0.98
C VAL A 72 -5.54 6.64 2.04
N VAL A 73 -4.72 6.05 2.92
CA VAL A 73 -5.22 5.17 4.00
C VAL A 73 -6.08 5.96 4.99
N ALA A 74 -5.73 7.22 5.26
CA ALA A 74 -6.54 8.13 6.09
C ALA A 74 -7.83 8.64 5.42
N GLY A 75 -8.11 8.27 4.16
CA GLY A 75 -9.28 8.74 3.43
C GLY A 75 -9.20 10.21 2.95
N ARG A 76 -8.01 10.82 3.00
CA ARG A 76 -7.75 12.22 2.65
C ARG A 76 -7.29 12.34 1.19
N TYR A 77 -8.17 11.93 0.27
CA TYR A 77 -7.81 11.74 -1.14
C TYR A 77 -7.38 13.02 -1.87
N ASP A 78 -8.06 14.14 -1.62
CA ASP A 78 -7.70 15.42 -2.26
C ASP A 78 -6.29 15.88 -1.88
N GLU A 79 -5.93 15.75 -0.60
CA GLU A 79 -4.57 16.04 -0.14
C GLU A 79 -3.55 15.06 -0.73
N ALA A 80 -3.91 13.77 -0.86
CA ALA A 80 -3.04 12.77 -1.49
C ALA A 80 -2.75 13.13 -2.95
N LEU A 81 -3.75 13.61 -3.71
CA LEU A 81 -3.60 14.04 -5.11
C LEU A 81 -2.69 15.26 -5.24
N VAL A 82 -2.86 16.27 -4.37
CA VAL A 82 -1.97 17.45 -4.34
C VAL A 82 -0.53 17.02 -4.12
N GLU A 83 -0.32 16.10 -3.18
CA GLU A 83 1.04 15.73 -2.80
C GLU A 83 1.70 14.75 -3.77
N ALA A 84 0.93 13.83 -4.35
CA ALA A 84 1.39 12.98 -5.44
C ALA A 84 1.77 13.82 -6.67
N LYS A 85 0.97 14.85 -7.02
CA LYS A 85 1.29 15.78 -8.11
C LYS A 85 2.65 16.45 -7.92
N ARG A 86 2.92 16.97 -6.72
CA ARG A 86 4.22 17.55 -6.37
C ARG A 86 5.36 16.53 -6.53
N GLY A 87 5.18 15.31 -6.05
CA GLY A 87 6.16 14.24 -6.24
C GLY A 87 6.43 13.94 -7.71
N ILE A 88 5.37 13.93 -8.55
CA ILE A 88 5.47 13.65 -9.99
C ILE A 88 6.21 14.76 -10.71
N GLU A 89 6.01 16.02 -10.32
CA GLU A 89 6.78 17.16 -10.85
C GLU A 89 8.29 17.01 -10.58
N LEU A 90 8.67 16.42 -9.45
CA LEU A 90 10.08 16.16 -9.10
C LEU A 90 10.64 14.88 -9.75
N ALA A 91 9.83 13.82 -9.85
CA ALA A 91 10.24 12.53 -10.41
C ALA A 91 9.11 11.89 -11.24
N PRO A 92 8.95 12.31 -12.52
CA PRO A 92 7.84 11.85 -13.36
C PRO A 92 7.80 10.35 -13.64
N ASN A 93 8.95 9.68 -13.51
CA ASN A 93 9.07 8.23 -13.79
C ASN A 93 8.93 7.37 -12.52
N LEU A 94 8.73 7.97 -11.34
CA LEU A 94 8.61 7.22 -10.10
C LEU A 94 7.19 6.63 -10.00
N GLY A 95 7.02 5.41 -10.53
CA GLY A 95 5.73 4.77 -10.71
C GLY A 95 4.87 4.69 -9.45
N VAL A 96 5.48 4.64 -8.25
CA VAL A 96 4.74 4.62 -6.96
C VAL A 96 3.85 5.85 -6.76
N LEU A 97 4.25 7.02 -7.26
CA LEU A 97 3.41 8.22 -7.20
C LEU A 97 2.16 8.06 -8.06
N HIS A 98 2.28 7.47 -9.26
CA HIS A 98 1.13 7.17 -10.10
C HIS A 98 0.18 6.12 -9.47
N SER A 99 0.69 5.14 -8.71
CA SER A 99 -0.19 4.25 -7.93
C SER A 99 -0.95 5.00 -6.85
N ILE A 100 -0.30 5.92 -6.13
CA ILE A 100 -0.96 6.73 -5.10
C ILE A 100 -2.06 7.59 -5.73
N THR A 101 -1.76 8.29 -6.83
CA THR A 101 -2.74 9.10 -7.58
C THR A 101 -3.91 8.24 -8.05
N SER A 102 -3.62 7.04 -8.57
CA SER A 102 -4.65 6.09 -9.00
C SER A 102 -5.57 5.65 -7.86
N LEU A 103 -5.00 5.24 -6.71
CA LEU A 103 -5.77 4.79 -5.55
C LEU A 103 -6.60 5.94 -4.95
N ALA A 104 -6.02 7.14 -4.89
CA ALA A 104 -6.75 8.34 -4.45
C ALA A 104 -7.96 8.62 -5.35
N HIS A 105 -7.79 8.60 -6.68
CA HIS A 105 -8.90 8.73 -7.62
C HIS A 105 -9.92 7.60 -7.48
N LEU A 106 -9.46 6.35 -7.35
CA LEU A 106 -10.34 5.18 -7.23
C LEU A 106 -11.27 5.32 -6.03
N PHE A 107 -10.72 5.65 -4.86
CA PHE A 107 -11.51 5.76 -3.63
C PHE A 107 -12.28 7.08 -3.53
N ALA A 108 -11.90 8.11 -4.28
CA ALA A 108 -12.72 9.30 -4.52
C ALA A 108 -13.86 9.08 -5.56
N GLY A 109 -13.93 7.90 -6.20
CA GLY A 109 -14.97 7.55 -7.16
C GLY A 109 -14.68 7.94 -8.62
N ASP A 110 -13.46 8.40 -8.91
CA ASP A 110 -13.03 8.79 -10.25
C ASP A 110 -12.37 7.62 -11.00
N ALA A 111 -13.22 6.76 -11.56
CA ALA A 111 -12.80 5.55 -12.24
C ALA A 111 -11.86 5.81 -13.44
N ALA A 112 -12.11 6.88 -14.21
CA ALA A 112 -11.37 7.16 -15.43
C ALA A 112 -9.92 7.59 -15.12
N ASN A 113 -9.75 8.52 -14.17
CA ASN A 113 -8.42 8.91 -13.72
C ASN A 113 -7.69 7.75 -13.01
N ALA A 114 -8.40 6.96 -12.20
CA ALA A 114 -7.81 5.81 -11.52
C ALA A 114 -7.16 4.81 -12.49
N GLN A 115 -7.88 4.42 -13.55
CA GLN A 115 -7.34 3.48 -14.56
C GLN A 115 -6.10 4.05 -15.25
N ARG A 116 -6.17 5.30 -15.72
CA ARG A 116 -5.07 5.92 -16.46
C ARG A 116 -3.79 6.01 -15.63
N GLU A 117 -3.89 6.45 -14.39
CA GLU A 117 -2.73 6.59 -13.52
C GLU A 117 -2.12 5.22 -13.16
N MET A 118 -2.93 4.18 -12.98
CA MET A 118 -2.38 2.84 -12.74
C MET A 118 -1.70 2.24 -13.97
N GLU A 119 -2.21 2.53 -15.17
CA GLU A 119 -1.55 2.16 -16.43
C GLU A 119 -0.18 2.85 -16.56
N MET A 120 -0.08 4.13 -16.17
CA MET A 120 1.20 4.84 -16.08
C MET A 120 2.13 4.20 -15.05
N ALA A 121 1.62 3.83 -13.88
CA ALA A 121 2.39 3.18 -12.83
C ALA A 121 2.99 1.83 -13.28
N VAL A 122 2.23 1.02 -14.02
CA VAL A 122 2.73 -0.22 -14.64
C VAL A 122 3.73 0.06 -15.75
N LYS A 123 3.53 1.11 -16.55
CA LYS A 123 4.47 1.51 -17.61
C LYS A 123 5.84 1.91 -17.05
N SER A 124 5.88 2.56 -15.89
CA SER A 124 7.13 2.92 -15.20
C SER A 124 7.89 1.69 -14.69
N ASP A 125 7.18 0.71 -14.12
CA ASP A 125 7.76 -0.49 -13.51
C ASP A 125 7.13 -1.80 -14.08
N PRO A 126 7.37 -2.14 -15.36
CA PRO A 126 6.64 -3.22 -16.04
C PRO A 126 6.93 -4.62 -15.47
N GLU A 127 8.05 -4.79 -14.78
CA GLU A 127 8.45 -6.06 -14.15
C GLU A 127 7.88 -6.23 -12.73
N LEU A 128 7.38 -5.15 -12.12
CA LEU A 128 6.87 -5.21 -10.75
C LEU A 128 5.47 -5.86 -10.73
N VAL A 129 5.43 -7.15 -10.42
CA VAL A 129 4.20 -7.95 -10.38
C VAL A 129 3.14 -7.36 -9.42
N LEU A 130 3.56 -6.78 -8.29
CA LEU A 130 2.66 -6.10 -7.37
C LEU A 130 1.86 -4.98 -8.07
N ARG A 131 2.50 -4.24 -8.98
CA ARG A 131 1.86 -3.18 -9.75
C ARG A 131 0.80 -3.71 -10.70
N LYS A 132 1.07 -4.86 -11.34
CA LYS A 132 0.08 -5.56 -12.17
C LYS A 132 -1.12 -6.01 -11.32
N GLY A 133 -0.88 -6.52 -10.11
CA GLY A 133 -1.93 -6.81 -9.13
C GLY A 133 -2.80 -5.58 -8.82
N GLN A 134 -2.18 -4.42 -8.58
CA GLN A 134 -2.89 -3.15 -8.36
C GLN A 134 -3.67 -2.69 -9.60
N LEU A 135 -3.14 -2.88 -10.81
CA LEU A 135 -3.87 -2.61 -12.06
C LEU A 135 -5.10 -3.51 -12.22
N ALA A 136 -4.96 -4.81 -11.95
CA ALA A 136 -6.08 -5.73 -11.93
C ALA A 136 -7.12 -5.31 -10.88
N PHE A 137 -6.67 -4.87 -9.70
CA PHE A 137 -7.55 -4.34 -8.66
C PHE A 137 -8.35 -3.12 -9.16
N VAL A 138 -7.68 -2.11 -9.73
CA VAL A 138 -8.32 -0.90 -10.25
C VAL A 138 -9.33 -1.25 -11.35
N TYR A 139 -8.97 -2.09 -12.32
CA TYR A 139 -9.91 -2.53 -13.35
C TYR A 139 -11.12 -3.26 -12.77
N GLY A 140 -10.92 -4.20 -11.85
CA GLY A 140 -12.03 -4.94 -11.24
C GLY A 140 -12.97 -4.02 -10.45
N LYS A 141 -12.42 -3.09 -9.66
CA LYS A 141 -13.19 -2.13 -8.87
C LYS A 141 -13.93 -1.09 -9.72
N THR A 142 -13.45 -0.79 -10.91
CA THR A 142 -14.09 0.11 -11.87
C THR A 142 -15.01 -0.60 -12.87
N GLY A 143 -15.27 -1.90 -12.66
CA GLY A 143 -16.22 -2.70 -13.44
C GLY A 143 -15.63 -3.42 -14.66
N ASP A 144 -14.35 -3.20 -14.98
CA ASP A 144 -13.68 -3.85 -16.09
C ASP A 144 -13.09 -5.22 -15.71
N ARG A 145 -14.00 -6.16 -15.44
CA ARG A 145 -13.64 -7.53 -15.05
C ARG A 145 -12.81 -8.24 -16.12
N THR A 146 -13.03 -7.93 -17.39
CA THR A 146 -12.32 -8.54 -18.53
C THR A 146 -10.86 -8.14 -18.51
N ARG A 147 -10.53 -6.84 -18.42
CA ARG A 147 -9.14 -6.40 -18.33
C ARG A 147 -8.48 -6.86 -17.04
N ALA A 148 -9.19 -6.84 -15.91
CA ALA A 148 -8.66 -7.37 -14.64
C ALA A 148 -8.24 -8.83 -14.74
N THR A 149 -9.11 -9.69 -15.30
CA THR A 149 -8.81 -11.12 -15.50
C THR A 149 -7.65 -11.32 -16.47
N ARG A 150 -7.57 -10.53 -17.54
CA ARG A 150 -6.45 -10.58 -18.48
C ARG A 150 -5.10 -10.29 -17.80
N ILE A 151 -5.03 -9.29 -16.92
CA ILE A 151 -3.80 -8.97 -16.18
C ILE A 151 -3.39 -10.13 -15.27
N ILE A 152 -4.34 -10.79 -14.59
CA ILE A 152 -4.06 -11.99 -13.78
C ILE A 152 -3.43 -13.10 -14.63
N GLU A 153 -3.96 -13.36 -15.83
CA GLU A 153 -3.41 -14.36 -16.75
C GLU A 153 -2.06 -13.94 -17.35
N GLU A 154 -1.80 -12.65 -17.52
CA GLU A 154 -0.48 -12.14 -17.92
C GLU A 154 0.56 -12.34 -16.82
N MET A 155 0.22 -12.06 -15.56
CA MET A 155 1.09 -12.32 -14.41
C MET A 155 1.49 -13.80 -14.35
N LYS A 156 0.53 -14.72 -14.53
CA LYS A 156 0.81 -16.16 -14.56
C LYS A 156 1.74 -16.56 -15.70
N ARG A 157 1.51 -16.00 -16.90
CA ARG A 157 2.33 -16.29 -18.10
C ARG A 157 3.76 -15.74 -17.99
N SER A 158 3.99 -14.66 -17.25
CA SER A 158 5.34 -14.12 -17.03
C SER A 158 6.14 -14.88 -15.97
N GLY A 159 5.67 -16.05 -15.52
CA GLY A 159 6.32 -16.85 -14.50
C GLY A 159 6.09 -16.36 -13.07
N ALA A 160 5.30 -15.30 -12.87
CA ALA A 160 4.86 -14.93 -11.54
C ALA A 160 3.81 -15.94 -11.07
N THR A 161 4.05 -16.55 -9.92
CA THR A 161 3.15 -17.55 -9.38
C THR A 161 2.36 -17.00 -8.20
N GLU A 162 1.18 -17.56 -8.01
CA GLU A 162 0.41 -17.43 -6.77
C GLU A 162 1.19 -17.88 -5.52
N SER A 163 2.35 -18.53 -5.69
CA SER A 163 3.23 -18.92 -4.59
C SER A 163 4.38 -17.95 -4.30
N THR A 164 4.70 -17.05 -5.23
CA THR A 164 5.83 -16.10 -5.14
C THR A 164 5.38 -14.64 -5.02
N HIS A 165 4.14 -14.33 -5.39
CA HIS A 165 3.59 -12.98 -5.40
C HIS A 165 2.15 -12.97 -4.87
N GLN A 166 1.95 -13.57 -3.69
CA GLN A 166 0.64 -13.89 -3.14
C GLN A 166 -0.24 -12.65 -2.96
N VAL A 167 0.35 -11.54 -2.47
CA VAL A 167 -0.40 -10.30 -2.27
C VAL A 167 -0.90 -9.71 -3.59
N ALA A 168 -0.09 -9.75 -4.65
CA ALA A 168 -0.47 -9.22 -5.96
C ALA A 168 -1.68 -9.95 -6.55
N PHE A 169 -1.74 -11.28 -6.41
CA PHE A 169 -2.91 -12.06 -6.82
C PHE A 169 -4.09 -11.85 -5.86
N ALA A 170 -3.85 -11.76 -4.56
CA ALA A 170 -4.91 -11.58 -3.57
C ALA A 170 -5.71 -10.30 -3.83
N ILE A 171 -5.04 -9.15 -4.02
CA ILE A 171 -5.73 -7.88 -4.28
C ILE A 171 -6.53 -7.93 -5.59
N ALA A 172 -6.00 -8.58 -6.63
CA ALA A 172 -6.72 -8.76 -7.89
C ALA A 172 -8.00 -9.58 -7.71
N TYR A 173 -7.94 -10.67 -6.93
CA TYR A 173 -9.10 -11.50 -6.63
C TYR A 173 -10.13 -10.80 -5.72
N ILE A 174 -9.69 -9.95 -4.78
CA ILE A 174 -10.59 -9.08 -4.00
C ILE A 174 -11.42 -8.21 -4.94
N ALA A 175 -10.81 -7.56 -5.92
CA ALA A 175 -11.53 -6.70 -6.85
C ALA A 175 -12.53 -7.46 -7.74
N LEU A 176 -12.27 -8.74 -8.02
CA LEU A 176 -13.17 -9.61 -8.75
C LEU A 176 -14.28 -10.23 -7.88
N GLY A 177 -14.24 -10.02 -6.56
CA GLY A 177 -15.18 -10.60 -5.60
C GLY A 177 -14.90 -12.07 -5.26
N ASP A 178 -13.77 -12.62 -5.70
CA ASP A 178 -13.32 -13.97 -5.34
C ASP A 178 -12.58 -13.91 -3.98
N ASN A 179 -13.35 -13.59 -2.95
CA ASN A 179 -12.84 -13.37 -1.60
C ASN A 179 -12.24 -14.65 -1.00
N ASP A 180 -12.77 -15.82 -1.35
CA ASP A 180 -12.24 -17.09 -0.88
C ASP A 180 -10.82 -17.32 -1.39
N LYS A 181 -10.60 -17.12 -2.69
CA LYS A 181 -9.26 -17.24 -3.26
C LYS A 181 -8.32 -16.17 -2.74
N ALA A 182 -8.79 -14.92 -2.62
CA ALA A 182 -8.01 -13.84 -2.04
C ALA A 182 -7.53 -14.17 -0.62
N LEU A 183 -8.43 -14.65 0.25
CA LEU A 183 -8.11 -15.00 1.63
C LEU A 183 -7.14 -16.18 1.74
N MET A 184 -7.32 -17.21 0.92
CA MET A 184 -6.36 -18.32 0.82
C MET A 184 -4.94 -17.80 0.47
N LEU A 185 -4.84 -16.87 -0.48
CA LEU A 185 -3.55 -16.29 -0.87
C LEU A 185 -2.96 -15.41 0.23
N LEU A 186 -3.77 -14.62 0.94
CA LEU A 186 -3.30 -13.84 2.08
C LEU A 186 -2.81 -14.72 3.24
N GLU A 187 -3.49 -15.83 3.54
CA GLU A 187 -3.01 -16.81 4.54
C GLU A 187 -1.64 -17.40 4.12
N GLN A 188 -1.43 -17.64 2.82
CA GLN A 188 -0.11 -18.06 2.31
C GLN A 188 0.92 -16.93 2.36
N ALA A 189 0.52 -15.69 2.11
CA ALA A 189 1.39 -14.51 2.15
C ALA A 189 2.01 -14.36 3.54
N VAL A 190 1.20 -14.47 4.59
CA VAL A 190 1.64 -14.38 6.00
C VAL A 190 2.63 -15.50 6.33
N LYS A 191 2.28 -16.75 6.00
CA LYS A 191 3.15 -17.91 6.24
C LYS A 191 4.51 -17.81 5.55
N ARG A 192 4.56 -17.22 4.36
CA ARG A 192 5.81 -17.04 3.59
C ARG A 192 6.51 -15.70 3.84
N ARG A 193 5.96 -14.84 4.70
CA ARG A 193 6.46 -13.47 4.92
C ARG A 193 6.60 -12.69 3.59
N ASP A 194 5.59 -12.79 2.74
CA ASP A 194 5.51 -12.04 1.48
C ASP A 194 5.63 -10.54 1.79
N ILE A 195 6.66 -9.89 1.24
CA ILE A 195 6.95 -8.47 1.45
C ILE A 195 5.83 -7.55 0.96
N GLY A 196 4.97 -8.04 0.06
CA GLY A 196 3.75 -7.35 -0.36
C GLY A 196 2.85 -6.97 0.81
N LEU A 197 2.89 -7.71 1.93
CA LEU A 197 2.11 -7.41 3.13
C LEU A 197 2.57 -6.14 3.86
N LEU A 198 3.76 -5.62 3.55
CA LEU A 198 4.27 -4.38 4.15
C LEU A 198 4.17 -3.20 3.18
N THR A 199 4.26 -3.47 1.88
CA THR A 199 4.23 -2.44 0.83
C THR A 199 2.82 -2.16 0.29
N ALA A 200 1.87 -3.05 0.51
CA ALA A 200 0.48 -2.91 0.06
C ALA A 200 -0.55 -3.02 1.20
N ALA A 201 -0.12 -3.10 2.46
CA ALA A 201 -1.03 -3.38 3.55
C ALA A 201 -0.70 -2.55 4.81
N ALA A 202 -1.42 -1.45 4.93
CA ALA A 202 -2.03 -1.14 6.21
C ALA A 202 -3.32 -1.98 6.33
N PRO A 203 -3.27 -3.33 6.47
CA PRO A 203 -4.46 -4.18 6.23
C PRO A 203 -5.64 -3.82 7.13
N LEU A 204 -5.34 -3.19 8.28
CA LEU A 204 -6.32 -2.65 9.21
C LEU A 204 -7.24 -1.63 8.53
N ASP A 205 -6.68 -0.65 7.82
CA ASP A 205 -7.42 0.53 7.35
C ASP A 205 -7.41 0.72 5.83
N ASP A 206 -6.50 0.06 5.10
CA ASP A 206 -6.39 0.20 3.64
C ASP A 206 -7.71 -0.27 2.98
N PRO A 207 -8.41 0.62 2.24
CA PRO A 207 -9.71 0.30 1.66
C PRO A 207 -9.68 -0.87 0.67
N THR A 208 -8.51 -1.24 0.15
CA THR A 208 -8.29 -2.42 -0.69
C THR A 208 -8.82 -3.70 -0.03
N TYR A 209 -8.64 -3.85 1.29
CA TYR A 209 -9.05 -5.05 2.02
C TYR A 209 -10.46 -4.99 2.59
N ALA A 210 -11.20 -3.91 2.37
CA ALA A 210 -12.55 -3.74 2.91
C ALA A 210 -13.50 -4.93 2.65
N PRO A 211 -13.52 -5.57 1.45
CA PRO A 211 -14.41 -6.69 1.19
C PRO A 211 -14.13 -7.95 2.02
N VAL A 212 -12.92 -8.10 2.59
CA VAL A 212 -12.49 -9.29 3.34
C VAL A 212 -12.21 -9.00 4.82
N ARG A 213 -12.26 -7.73 5.24
CA ARG A 213 -11.82 -7.26 6.56
C ARG A 213 -12.51 -7.96 7.73
N ASP A 214 -13.79 -8.29 7.57
CA ASP A 214 -14.58 -8.94 8.63
C ASP A 214 -14.57 -10.46 8.60
N ASP A 215 -13.96 -11.08 7.58
CA ASP A 215 -13.83 -12.54 7.51
C ASP A 215 -12.93 -13.06 8.65
N PRO A 216 -13.32 -14.14 9.36
CA PRO A 216 -12.50 -14.75 10.40
C PRO A 216 -11.08 -15.14 9.95
N ARG A 217 -10.88 -15.53 8.68
CA ARG A 217 -9.55 -15.79 8.09
C ARG A 217 -8.68 -14.54 8.09
N PHE A 218 -9.25 -13.40 7.69
CA PHE A 218 -8.53 -12.12 7.70
C PHE A 218 -8.15 -11.68 9.12
N ARG A 219 -9.04 -11.90 10.09
CA ARG A 219 -8.73 -11.62 11.51
C ARG A 219 -7.58 -12.49 12.03
N ARG A 220 -7.49 -13.76 11.61
CA ARG A 220 -6.35 -14.63 11.93
C ARG A 220 -5.06 -14.15 11.30
N ILE A 221 -5.09 -13.70 10.04
CA ILE A 221 -3.94 -13.05 9.38
C ILE A 221 -3.45 -11.88 10.21
N LEU A 222 -4.34 -10.98 10.66
CA LEU A 222 -3.97 -9.85 11.52
C LEU A 222 -3.40 -10.29 12.87
N ASN A 223 -3.93 -11.36 13.47
CA ASN A 223 -3.38 -11.93 14.71
C ASN A 223 -1.96 -12.49 14.50
N GLU A 224 -1.73 -13.24 13.41
CA GLU A 224 -0.41 -13.78 13.08
C GLU A 224 0.61 -12.65 12.86
N MET A 225 0.15 -11.52 12.32
CA MET A 225 0.94 -10.30 12.14
C MET A 225 1.06 -9.44 13.40
N ASP A 226 0.51 -9.83 14.55
CA ASP A 226 0.42 -9.01 15.77
C ASP A 226 -0.22 -7.61 15.54
N LEU A 227 -1.09 -7.50 14.54
CA LEU A 227 -1.78 -6.26 14.17
C LEU A 227 -3.17 -6.14 14.81
N SER A 228 -3.75 -7.24 15.27
CA SER A 228 -5.11 -7.25 15.81
C SER A 228 -5.29 -6.38 17.05
N ARG A 229 -4.24 -6.20 17.85
CA ARG A 229 -4.23 -5.31 19.03
C ARG A 229 -4.36 -3.82 18.70
N PHE A 230 -4.14 -3.44 17.44
CA PHE A 230 -4.29 -2.06 16.97
C PHE A 230 -5.63 -1.80 16.28
N ARG A 231 -6.49 -2.82 16.15
CA ARG A 231 -7.83 -2.67 15.58
C ARG A 231 -8.71 -1.86 16.54
N ARG A 232 -9.43 -0.87 15.99
CA ARG A 232 -10.44 -0.09 16.73
C ARG A 232 -11.78 -0.82 16.79
#